data_AF-A0A6A3XL30-F1
#
_entry.id   AF-A0A6A3XL30-F1
#
_cell.length_a   1.000
_cell.length_b   1.000
_cell.length_c   1.000
_cell.angle_alpha   90.00
_cell.angle_beta   90.00
_cell.angle_gamma   90.00
#
_symmetry.space_group_name_H-M   'P 1'
#
loop_
_entity.id
_entity.type
_entity.pdbx_description
1 polymer ?
#
loop_
_entity_poly.entity_id
_entity_poly.type
_entity_poly.pdbx_seq_one_letter_code
_entity_poly.pdbx_strand_id
1 'polypeptide(L)'
;MLTEENKMKRISFSLDHVDPMTHLFDDMEDVVHVDEKLFYLSKVKRRCVLLPDEPKPVIRLKSKRHIPKVMVLAVVARPRHDPVTGGFFDGKLGTWAFLKHKPAKRSSCNRPAGTMVPYPVTVNKTSYREMLTELVLPSIRAKFPGAASGRLEASGCNVKLRFQPPNSPDMNVLDLAVFNALQARQQRMTAHTLDELVENVKVAFDELPPASLDAGFLTLQCVMDDCVAAGGDNTFKIRHMSKSKLAREGRLPRSIKCSDTTVSFLPAP
;
A
#
# COMPACT_ATOMS: atom_id res chain seq x y z
N MET A 1 -11.89 7.69 18.45
CA MET A 1 -10.99 7.75 19.62
C MET A 1 -10.48 6.33 19.85
N LEU A 2 -9.16 6.14 19.99
CA LEU A 2 -8.57 4.82 20.23
C LEU A 2 -8.79 4.40 21.68
N THR A 3 -9.03 3.10 21.91
CA THR A 3 -9.06 2.54 23.27
C THR A 3 -7.63 2.41 23.80
N GLU A 4 -7.46 2.39 25.12
CA GLU A 4 -6.15 2.22 25.75
C GLU A 4 -5.48 0.89 25.32
N GLU A 5 -6.25 -0.18 25.14
CA GLU A 5 -5.74 -1.45 24.60
C GLU A 5 -5.18 -1.28 23.18
N ASN A 6 -5.85 -0.51 22.32
CA ASN A 6 -5.35 -0.25 20.97
C ASN A 6 -4.06 0.57 21.00
N LYS A 7 -3.97 1.57 21.90
CA LYS A 7 -2.75 2.38 22.07
C LYS A 7 -1.58 1.53 22.52
N MET A 8 -1.77 0.66 23.52
CA MET A 8 -0.72 -0.26 23.99
C MET A 8 -0.25 -1.22 22.90
N LYS A 9 -1.17 -1.78 22.09
CA LYS A 9 -0.81 -2.61 20.93
C LYS A 9 -0.01 -1.85 19.89
N ARG A 10 -0.33 -0.57 19.66
CA ARG A 10 0.41 0.30 18.73
C ARG A 10 1.83 0.60 19.23
N ILE A 11 2.00 0.86 20.53
CA ILE A 11 3.31 1.05 21.15
C ILE A 11 4.14 -0.23 21.01
N SER A 12 3.60 -1.38 21.45
CA SER A 12 4.29 -2.67 21.34
C SER A 12 4.71 -2.97 19.90
N PHE A 13 3.80 -2.80 18.93
CA PHE A 13 4.10 -2.99 17.52
C PHE A 13 5.22 -2.06 17.02
N SER A 14 5.26 -0.82 17.49
CA SER A 14 6.28 0.15 17.08
C SER A 14 7.65 -0.18 17.67
N LEU A 15 7.70 -0.62 18.94
CA LEU A 15 8.92 -1.02 19.62
C LEU A 15 9.51 -2.33 19.06
N ASP A 16 8.67 -3.24 18.56
CA ASP A 16 9.09 -4.47 17.87
C ASP A 16 9.90 -4.23 16.58
N HIS A 17 9.98 -2.98 16.11
CA HIS A 17 10.78 -2.57 14.94
C HIS A 17 11.99 -1.73 15.34
N VAL A 18 12.34 -1.67 16.63
CA VAL A 18 13.47 -0.90 17.14
C VAL A 18 14.53 -1.85 17.69
N ASP A 19 15.77 -1.65 17.28
CA ASP A 19 16.91 -2.33 17.87
C ASP A 19 17.27 -1.68 19.22
N PRO A 20 17.17 -2.40 20.35
CA PRO A 20 17.46 -1.85 21.68
C PRO A 20 18.91 -1.38 21.84
N MET A 21 19.87 -1.93 21.10
CA MET A 21 21.29 -1.58 21.25
C MET A 21 21.66 -0.33 20.47
N THR A 22 21.17 -0.20 19.24
CA THR A 22 21.52 0.92 18.35
C THR A 22 20.56 2.10 18.44
N HIS A 23 19.36 1.89 19.02
CA HIS A 23 18.26 2.86 19.03
C HIS A 23 17.89 3.34 17.61
N LEU A 24 18.06 2.46 16.63
CA LEU A 24 17.64 2.66 15.24
C LEU A 24 16.43 1.79 14.96
N PHE A 25 15.54 2.27 14.10
CA PHE A 25 14.51 1.41 13.52
C PHE A 25 15.11 0.40 12.56
N ASP A 26 14.52 -0.78 12.49
CA ASP A 26 14.83 -1.78 11.48
C ASP A 26 14.72 -1.18 10.07
N ASP A 27 15.62 -1.58 9.18
CA ASP A 27 15.59 -1.15 7.79
C ASP A 27 14.36 -1.67 7.01
N MET A 28 13.63 -2.65 7.56
CA MET A 28 12.45 -3.28 6.94
C MET A 28 12.73 -3.87 5.55
N GLU A 29 13.96 -4.27 5.27
CA GLU A 29 14.30 -4.89 3.99
C GLU A 29 13.75 -6.33 3.90
N ASP A 30 13.50 -6.98 5.03
CA ASP A 30 12.91 -8.32 5.12
C ASP A 30 11.36 -8.30 5.22
N VAL A 31 10.72 -7.12 5.19
CA VAL A 31 9.27 -6.97 5.36
C VAL A 31 8.58 -6.74 4.02
N VAL A 32 7.46 -7.45 3.83
CA VAL A 32 6.52 -7.24 2.71
C VAL A 32 5.20 -6.75 3.26
N HIS A 33 4.71 -5.62 2.76
CA HIS A 33 3.40 -5.07 3.10
C HIS A 33 2.37 -5.53 2.06
N VAL A 34 1.22 -5.97 2.57
CA VAL A 34 0.07 -6.46 1.79
C VAL A 34 -1.17 -5.75 2.31
N ASP A 35 -2.00 -5.24 1.41
CA ASP A 35 -3.26 -4.58 1.78
C ASP A 35 -4.18 -4.42 0.55
N GLU A 36 -5.46 -4.15 0.81
CA GLU A 36 -6.48 -3.96 -0.21
C GLU A 36 -7.04 -2.54 -0.23
N LYS A 37 -7.33 -2.04 -1.44
CA LYS A 37 -8.03 -0.76 -1.60
C LYS A 37 -9.14 -0.84 -2.60
N LEU A 38 -10.25 -0.15 -2.29
CA LEU A 38 -11.32 0.11 -3.25
C LEU A 38 -10.96 1.27 -4.17
N PHE A 39 -10.89 1.00 -5.47
CA PHE A 39 -10.78 1.98 -6.54
C PHE A 39 -12.13 2.22 -7.20
N TYR A 40 -12.40 3.47 -7.57
CA TYR A 40 -13.68 3.92 -8.12
C TYR A 40 -13.47 4.40 -9.54
N LEU A 41 -14.35 4.00 -10.46
CA LEU A 41 -14.27 4.39 -11.87
C LEU A 41 -14.34 5.92 -12.06
N SER A 42 -15.13 6.59 -11.22
CA SER A 42 -15.28 8.04 -11.23
C SER A 42 -15.29 8.63 -9.82
N LYS A 43 -15.07 9.93 -9.71
CA LYS A 43 -15.25 10.66 -8.44
C LYS A 43 -16.69 11.19 -8.37
N VAL A 44 -17.33 11.04 -7.21
CA VAL A 44 -18.66 11.61 -6.94
C VAL A 44 -18.67 13.13 -7.11
N LYS A 45 -17.64 13.79 -6.58
CA LYS A 45 -17.45 15.25 -6.66
C LYS A 45 -16.14 15.51 -7.39
N ARG A 46 -16.24 16.04 -8.61
CA ARG A 46 -15.10 16.60 -9.35
C ARG A 46 -15.22 18.13 -9.32
N ARG A 47 -14.10 18.80 -9.07
CA ARG A 47 -14.01 20.25 -9.31
C ARG A 47 -13.71 20.41 -10.80
N CYS A 48 -14.55 21.14 -11.50
CA CYS A 48 -14.34 21.51 -12.90
C CYS A 48 -14.09 23.02 -12.94
N VAL A 49 -13.11 23.44 -13.72
CA VAL A 49 -12.98 24.84 -14.12
C VAL A 49 -13.92 25.01 -15.32
N LEU A 50 -14.76 26.04 -15.28
CA LEU A 50 -15.69 26.36 -16.35
C LEU A 50 -15.35 27.76 -16.86
N LEU A 51 -15.46 27.96 -18.17
CA LEU A 51 -15.46 29.31 -18.72
C LEU A 51 -16.74 30.05 -18.28
N PRO A 52 -16.76 31.40 -18.25
CA PRO A 52 -17.92 32.17 -17.79
C PRO A 52 -19.24 31.78 -18.46
N ASP A 53 -19.19 31.42 -19.75
CA ASP A 53 -20.35 31.09 -20.58
C ASP A 53 -20.60 29.59 -20.71
N GLU A 54 -19.78 28.75 -20.06
CA GLU A 54 -19.89 27.30 -20.18
C GLU A 54 -20.98 26.75 -19.23
N PRO A 55 -21.95 25.98 -19.74
CA PRO A 55 -22.99 25.42 -18.89
C PRO A 55 -22.38 24.44 -17.89
N LYS A 56 -22.84 24.50 -16.64
CA LYS A 56 -22.40 23.57 -15.60
C LYS A 56 -22.63 22.12 -16.04
N PRO A 57 -21.61 21.24 -15.96
CA PRO A 57 -21.74 19.86 -16.40
C PRO A 57 -22.77 19.13 -15.53
N VAL A 58 -23.68 18.42 -16.19
CA VAL A 58 -24.74 17.67 -15.52
C VAL A 58 -24.17 16.38 -14.92
N ILE A 59 -23.93 16.38 -13.61
CA ILE A 59 -23.53 15.18 -12.88
C ILE A 59 -24.78 14.37 -12.53
N ARG A 60 -25.05 13.32 -13.31
CA ARG A 60 -26.22 12.43 -13.06
C ARG A 60 -26.04 11.50 -11.85
N LEU A 61 -24.80 11.27 -11.43
CA LEU A 61 -24.47 10.31 -10.37
C LEU A 61 -24.42 10.98 -9.00
N LYS A 62 -25.51 10.84 -8.23
CA LYS A 62 -25.68 11.55 -6.94
C LYS A 62 -25.00 10.87 -5.74
N SER A 63 -24.67 9.58 -5.83
CA SER A 63 -24.16 8.80 -4.69
C SER A 63 -22.99 7.87 -5.04
N LYS A 64 -22.03 7.79 -4.13
CA LYS A 64 -20.87 6.88 -4.19
C LYS A 64 -21.27 5.41 -4.30
N ARG A 65 -22.46 5.05 -3.81
CA ARG A 65 -22.98 3.68 -3.82
C ARG A 65 -23.16 3.11 -5.24
N HIS A 66 -23.44 3.97 -6.21
CA HIS A 66 -23.73 3.58 -7.59
C HIS A 66 -22.51 3.70 -8.52
N ILE A 67 -21.35 4.12 -8.00
CA ILE A 67 -20.12 4.17 -8.81
C ILE A 67 -19.55 2.76 -8.95
N PRO A 68 -19.30 2.27 -10.17
CA PRO A 68 -18.56 1.04 -10.39
C PRO A 68 -17.20 1.11 -9.68
N LYS A 69 -16.90 0.08 -8.89
CA LYS A 69 -15.72 0.03 -8.04
C LYS A 69 -15.17 -1.39 -7.99
N VAL A 70 -13.86 -1.50 -7.84
CA VAL A 70 -13.14 -2.76 -7.75
C VAL A 70 -12.19 -2.71 -6.57
N MET A 71 -12.05 -3.83 -5.85
CA MET A 71 -11.05 -3.97 -4.80
C MET A 71 -9.76 -4.49 -5.42
N VAL A 72 -8.63 -3.89 -5.08
CA VAL A 72 -7.31 -4.27 -5.59
C VAL A 72 -6.40 -4.56 -4.41
N LEU A 73 -5.79 -5.75 -4.42
CA LEU A 73 -4.72 -6.16 -3.53
C LEU A 73 -3.40 -5.60 -4.07
N ALA A 74 -2.63 -4.93 -3.23
CA ALA A 74 -1.29 -4.46 -3.57
C ALA A 74 -0.26 -5.06 -2.62
N VAL A 75 0.91 -5.38 -3.18
CA VAL A 75 2.02 -5.96 -2.43
C VAL A 75 3.29 -5.21 -2.76
N VAL A 76 3.91 -4.65 -1.72
CA VAL A 76 5.13 -3.86 -1.82
C VAL A 76 6.14 -4.24 -0.75
N ALA A 77 7.41 -4.03 -1.07
CA ALA A 77 8.54 -4.18 -0.16
C ALA A 77 9.46 -2.97 -0.32
N ARG A 78 10.45 -2.86 0.57
CA ARG A 78 11.38 -1.74 0.50
C ARG A 78 12.32 -1.85 -0.72
N PRO A 79 12.43 -0.81 -1.57
CA PRO A 79 13.38 -0.80 -2.67
C PRO A 79 14.83 -0.86 -2.17
N ARG A 80 15.65 -1.71 -2.77
CA ARG A 80 17.05 -1.91 -2.37
C ARG A 80 17.88 -2.47 -3.50
N HIS A 81 19.19 -2.34 -3.36
CA HIS A 81 20.13 -3.02 -4.22
C HIS A 81 20.34 -4.44 -3.67
N ASP A 82 20.22 -5.45 -4.53
CA ASP A 82 20.54 -6.81 -4.14
C ASP A 82 22.06 -6.99 -4.19
N PRO A 83 22.73 -7.31 -3.07
CA PRO A 83 24.18 -7.51 -3.05
C PRO A 83 24.60 -8.77 -3.81
N VAL A 84 23.70 -9.76 -3.98
CA VAL A 84 24.02 -11.04 -4.63
C VAL A 84 23.90 -10.94 -6.15
N THR A 85 22.77 -10.42 -6.63
CA THR A 85 22.53 -10.31 -8.08
C THR A 85 23.10 -9.04 -8.69
N GLY A 86 23.45 -8.04 -7.87
CA GLY A 86 23.83 -6.71 -8.33
C GLY A 86 22.69 -5.95 -9.01
N GLY A 87 21.46 -6.47 -8.97
CA GLY A 87 20.28 -5.85 -9.54
C GLY A 87 19.63 -4.86 -8.57
N PHE A 88 18.97 -3.84 -9.12
CA PHE A 88 18.14 -2.95 -8.33
C PHE A 88 16.71 -3.51 -8.22
N PHE A 89 16.26 -3.75 -6.99
CA PHE A 89 14.89 -4.13 -6.69
C PHE A 89 14.05 -2.88 -6.42
N ASP A 90 13.01 -2.70 -7.22
CA ASP A 90 12.15 -1.51 -7.22
C ASP A 90 11.10 -1.49 -6.11
N GLY A 91 11.01 -2.56 -5.31
CA GLY A 91 10.06 -2.70 -4.21
C GLY A 91 8.65 -3.14 -4.64
N LYS A 92 8.39 -3.33 -5.93
CA LYS A 92 7.05 -3.63 -6.45
C LYS A 92 6.91 -5.12 -6.74
N LEU A 93 6.07 -5.81 -5.96
CA LEU A 93 5.83 -7.24 -6.16
C LEU A 93 4.66 -7.48 -7.10
N GLY A 94 3.53 -6.82 -6.86
CA GLY A 94 2.40 -6.85 -7.79
C GLY A 94 1.12 -6.23 -7.24
N THR A 95 0.15 -6.08 -8.16
CA THR A 95 -1.21 -5.66 -7.86
C THR A 95 -2.20 -6.55 -8.57
N TRP A 96 -3.25 -6.99 -7.86
CA TRP A 96 -4.26 -7.89 -8.41
C TRP A 96 -5.66 -7.45 -8.00
N ALA A 97 -6.56 -7.38 -8.98
CA ALA A 97 -7.94 -6.96 -8.76
C ALA A 97 -8.86 -8.14 -8.48
N PHE A 98 -9.77 -7.97 -7.53
CA PHE A 98 -10.87 -8.91 -7.28
C PHE A 98 -11.97 -8.73 -8.33
N LEU A 99 -11.70 -9.23 -9.54
CA LEU A 99 -12.56 -9.10 -10.72
C LEU A 99 -12.74 -10.47 -11.39
N LYS A 100 -13.97 -10.81 -11.75
CA LYS A 100 -14.29 -12.01 -12.53
C LYS A 100 -15.14 -11.62 -13.73
N HIS A 101 -14.93 -12.29 -14.87
CA HIS A 101 -15.75 -12.08 -16.05
C HIS A 101 -16.88 -13.11 -16.10
N LYS A 102 -18.10 -12.65 -16.35
CA LYS A 102 -19.27 -13.51 -16.53
C LYS A 102 -20.03 -13.14 -17.81
N PRO A 103 -20.64 -14.11 -18.50
CA PRO A 103 -21.44 -13.82 -19.67
C PRO A 103 -22.69 -13.02 -19.31
N ALA A 104 -22.98 -11.97 -20.08
CA ALA A 104 -24.16 -11.15 -19.90
C ALA A 104 -25.44 -11.97 -20.18
N LYS A 105 -26.33 -12.07 -19.19
CA LYS A 105 -27.59 -12.85 -19.32
C LYS A 105 -28.61 -12.23 -20.27
N ARG A 106 -28.59 -10.91 -20.46
CA ARG A 106 -29.55 -10.17 -21.27
C ARG A 106 -28.80 -9.30 -22.26
N SER A 107 -29.34 -9.17 -23.47
CA SER A 107 -28.91 -8.15 -24.41
C SER A 107 -29.32 -6.77 -23.91
N SER A 108 -28.52 -5.76 -24.25
CA SER A 108 -28.89 -4.36 -24.18
C SER A 108 -28.40 -3.65 -25.44
N CYS A 109 -28.80 -2.40 -25.64
CA CYS A 109 -28.33 -1.58 -26.76
C CYS A 109 -26.79 -1.47 -26.84
N ASN A 110 -26.09 -1.63 -25.71
CA ASN A 110 -24.64 -1.47 -25.62
C ASN A 110 -23.87 -2.79 -25.51
N ARG A 111 -24.55 -3.95 -25.42
CA ARG A 111 -23.90 -5.27 -25.40
C ARG A 111 -24.87 -6.40 -25.74
N PRO A 112 -24.51 -7.32 -26.66
CA PRO A 112 -25.30 -8.52 -26.90
C PRO A 112 -25.28 -9.46 -25.68
N ALA A 113 -26.24 -10.38 -25.63
CA ALA A 113 -26.21 -11.46 -24.65
C ALA A 113 -24.98 -12.36 -24.89
N GLY A 114 -24.36 -12.84 -23.82
CA GLY A 114 -23.16 -13.69 -23.89
C GLY A 114 -21.83 -12.93 -23.82
N THR A 115 -21.79 -11.61 -23.99
CA THR A 115 -20.54 -10.83 -23.82
C THR A 115 -19.99 -11.01 -22.41
N MET A 116 -18.68 -11.29 -22.29
CA MET A 116 -17.99 -11.43 -21.01
C MET A 116 -17.83 -10.05 -20.36
N VAL A 117 -18.55 -9.82 -19.27
CA VAL A 117 -18.57 -8.55 -18.55
C VAL A 117 -17.83 -8.69 -17.23
N PRO A 118 -16.94 -7.73 -16.89
CA PRO A 118 -16.27 -7.72 -15.60
C PRO A 118 -17.27 -7.47 -14.46
N TYR A 119 -17.19 -8.28 -13.41
CA TYR A 119 -17.98 -8.16 -12.20
C TYR A 119 -17.06 -8.13 -10.98
N PRO A 120 -17.17 -7.10 -10.12
CA PRO A 120 -16.34 -7.01 -8.92
C PRO A 120 -16.77 -8.09 -7.92
N VAL A 121 -15.80 -8.79 -7.37
CA VAL A 121 -16.03 -9.84 -6.38
C VAL A 121 -15.80 -9.26 -4.99
N THR A 122 -16.73 -9.53 -4.07
CA THR A 122 -16.54 -9.20 -2.66
C THR A 122 -15.43 -10.08 -2.11
N VAL A 123 -14.44 -9.46 -1.46
CA VAL A 123 -13.34 -10.19 -0.81
C VAL A 123 -13.89 -11.01 0.34
N ASN A 124 -13.66 -12.32 0.26
CA ASN A 124 -13.94 -13.27 1.32
C ASN A 124 -12.66 -14.03 1.70
N LYS A 125 -12.69 -14.76 2.82
CA LYS A 125 -11.51 -15.50 3.31
C LYS A 125 -10.93 -16.44 2.24
N THR A 126 -11.77 -17.10 1.45
CA THR A 126 -11.35 -18.07 0.43
C THR A 126 -10.66 -17.38 -0.75
N SER A 127 -11.31 -16.36 -1.34
CA SER A 127 -10.74 -15.59 -2.44
C SER A 127 -9.46 -14.87 -2.01
N TYR A 128 -9.40 -14.42 -0.75
CA TYR A 128 -8.20 -13.80 -0.20
C TYR A 128 -7.05 -14.81 -0.10
N ARG A 129 -7.34 -15.99 0.44
CA ARG A 129 -6.36 -17.09 0.52
C ARG A 129 -5.85 -17.48 -0.86
N GLU A 130 -6.74 -17.67 -1.83
CA GLU A 130 -6.39 -17.99 -3.22
C GLU A 130 -5.42 -16.96 -3.79
N MET A 131 -5.71 -15.67 -3.63
CA MET A 131 -4.82 -14.59 -4.10
C MET A 131 -3.45 -14.64 -3.44
N LEU A 132 -3.39 -14.90 -2.14
CA LEU A 132 -2.11 -15.03 -1.43
C LEU A 132 -1.31 -16.23 -1.94
N THR A 133 -1.95 -17.40 -2.08
CA THR A 133 -1.27 -18.66 -2.42
C THR A 133 -0.90 -18.75 -3.89
N GLU A 134 -1.76 -18.27 -4.78
CA GLU A 134 -1.60 -18.44 -6.23
C GLU A 134 -0.86 -17.27 -6.87
N LEU A 135 -0.89 -16.09 -6.27
CA LEU A 135 -0.32 -14.88 -6.87
C LEU A 135 0.78 -14.26 -6.01
N VAL A 136 0.49 -13.95 -4.73
CA VAL A 136 1.44 -13.21 -3.88
C VAL A 136 2.68 -14.02 -3.54
N LEU A 137 2.52 -15.23 -2.99
CA LEU A 137 3.65 -16.08 -2.59
C LEU A 137 4.56 -16.44 -3.79
N PRO A 138 4.03 -16.84 -4.95
CA PRO A 138 4.85 -17.04 -6.14
C PRO A 138 5.59 -15.76 -6.58
N SER A 139 4.93 -14.60 -6.50
CA SER A 139 5.55 -13.32 -6.86
C SER A 139 6.67 -12.92 -5.91
N ILE A 140 6.51 -13.18 -4.60
CA ILE A 140 7.57 -12.98 -3.61
C ILE A 140 8.76 -13.88 -3.94
N ARG A 141 8.53 -15.19 -4.19
CA ARG A 141 9.62 -16.11 -4.55
C ARG A 141 10.35 -15.70 -5.82
N ALA A 142 9.62 -15.17 -6.82
CA ALA A 142 10.19 -14.80 -8.10
C ALA A 142 10.97 -13.48 -8.09
N LYS A 143 10.49 -12.48 -7.34
CA LYS A 143 11.02 -11.09 -7.43
C LYS A 143 11.76 -10.61 -6.18
N PHE A 144 11.52 -11.21 -5.01
CA PHE A 144 12.05 -10.67 -3.76
C PHE A 144 13.57 -10.98 -3.62
N PRO A 145 14.40 -9.97 -3.28
CA PRO A 145 15.85 -10.17 -3.17
C PRO A 145 16.19 -11.17 -2.06
N GLY A 146 17.09 -12.11 -2.35
CA GLY A 146 17.49 -13.17 -1.42
C GLY A 146 16.58 -14.41 -1.43
N ALA A 147 15.48 -14.41 -2.18
CA ALA A 147 14.64 -15.60 -2.34
C ALA A 147 15.30 -16.74 -3.12
N ALA A 148 16.13 -16.42 -4.12
CA ALA A 148 16.88 -17.39 -4.91
C ALA A 148 18.17 -17.90 -4.24
N SER A 149 18.68 -17.21 -3.20
CA SER A 149 19.99 -17.51 -2.59
C SER A 149 19.96 -18.64 -1.55
N GLY A 150 18.99 -19.57 -1.62
CA GLY A 150 18.91 -20.73 -0.73
C GLY A 150 18.42 -20.46 0.71
N ARG A 151 18.36 -19.19 1.16
CA ARG A 151 17.80 -18.81 2.48
C ARG A 151 16.30 -19.12 2.60
N LEU A 152 15.60 -19.19 1.47
CA LEU A 152 14.18 -19.55 1.35
C LEU A 152 13.93 -20.99 0.85
N GLU A 153 14.96 -21.70 0.34
CA GLU A 153 14.80 -23.05 -0.21
C GLU A 153 15.19 -24.17 0.78
N ALA A 154 16.06 -23.91 1.76
CA ALA A 154 16.40 -24.91 2.79
C ALA A 154 15.34 -25.08 3.90
N SER A 155 14.38 -24.15 3.98
CA SER A 155 13.29 -24.18 4.96
C SER A 155 12.07 -23.57 4.29
N GLY A 156 11.15 -24.41 3.80
CA GLY A 156 10.03 -23.98 2.94
C GLY A 156 9.45 -22.65 3.40
N CYS A 157 9.54 -21.62 2.56
CA CYS A 157 9.08 -20.25 2.80
C CYS A 157 8.79 -19.92 4.28
N ASN A 158 9.82 -19.64 5.08
CA ASN A 158 9.68 -19.16 6.47
C ASN A 158 9.06 -17.75 6.52
N VAL A 159 7.83 -17.60 5.99
CA VAL A 159 7.06 -16.37 5.98
C VAL A 159 6.33 -16.28 7.33
N LYS A 160 6.74 -15.33 8.15
CA LYS A 160 6.02 -15.00 9.39
C LYS A 160 4.98 -13.92 9.08
N LEU A 161 3.71 -14.25 9.28
CA LEU A 161 2.64 -13.24 9.22
C LEU A 161 2.77 -12.31 10.43
N ARG A 162 2.90 -11.01 10.18
CA ARG A 162 2.75 -9.96 11.18
C ARG A 162 1.42 -9.25 10.91
N PHE A 163 0.63 -9.06 11.95
CA PHE A 163 -0.66 -8.38 11.85
C PHE A 163 -0.51 -6.94 12.32
N GLN A 164 -1.08 -6.01 11.55
CA GLN A 164 -1.17 -4.62 11.94
C GLN A 164 -2.02 -4.47 13.21
N PRO A 165 -1.68 -3.56 14.13
CA PRO A 165 -2.52 -3.27 15.27
C PRO A 165 -3.91 -2.76 14.84
N PRO A 166 -4.98 -3.07 15.58
CA PRO A 166 -6.34 -2.65 15.22
C PRO A 166 -6.45 -1.12 15.03
N ASN A 167 -7.29 -0.69 14.09
CA ASN A 167 -7.58 0.73 13.80
C ASN A 167 -6.33 1.61 13.54
N SER A 168 -5.28 1.03 12.94
CA SER A 168 -4.00 1.72 12.77
C SER A 168 -3.52 1.76 11.32
N PRO A 169 -4.30 2.36 10.38
CA PRO A 169 -3.94 2.43 8.96
C PRO A 169 -2.60 3.16 8.72
N ASP A 170 -2.20 4.02 9.67
CA ASP A 170 -0.92 4.72 9.69
C ASP A 170 0.29 3.80 9.91
N MET A 171 0.07 2.56 10.37
CA MET A 171 1.10 1.53 10.60
C MET A 171 1.32 0.60 9.40
N ASN A 172 0.86 0.97 8.21
CA ASN A 172 1.12 0.24 6.96
C ASN A 172 1.49 1.22 5.85
N VAL A 173 2.62 0.97 5.18
CA VAL A 173 3.13 1.82 4.09
C VAL A 173 2.12 1.96 2.94
N LEU A 174 1.29 0.94 2.72
CA LEU A 174 0.30 0.92 1.65
C LEU A 174 -0.77 2.01 1.87
N ASP A 175 -1.36 2.05 3.05
CA ASP A 175 -2.34 3.08 3.42
C ASP A 175 -1.69 4.46 3.65
N LEU A 176 -0.51 4.49 4.25
CA LEU A 176 0.19 5.73 4.59
C LEU A 176 0.61 6.52 3.34
N ALA A 177 1.13 5.84 2.31
CA ALA A 177 1.74 6.49 1.16
C ALA A 177 1.27 5.93 -0.20
N VAL A 178 1.30 4.62 -0.38
CA VAL A 178 1.20 4.01 -1.72
C VAL A 178 -0.18 4.21 -2.32
N PHE A 179 -1.26 3.87 -1.62
CA PHE A 179 -2.61 3.99 -2.17
C PHE A 179 -3.00 5.44 -2.49
N ASN A 180 -2.52 6.40 -1.71
CA ASN A 180 -2.72 7.82 -2.02
C ASN A 180 -2.03 8.21 -3.33
N ALA A 181 -0.80 7.73 -3.55
CA ALA A 181 -0.07 7.94 -4.80
C ALA A 181 -0.73 7.25 -5.99
N LEU A 182 -1.15 5.99 -5.83
CA LEU A 182 -1.85 5.23 -6.87
C LEU A 182 -3.17 5.90 -7.27
N GLN A 183 -3.99 6.30 -6.29
CA GLN A 183 -5.23 6.99 -6.57
C GLN A 183 -4.99 8.32 -7.26
N ALA A 184 -3.98 9.10 -6.85
CA ALA A 184 -3.67 10.37 -7.49
C ALA A 184 -3.27 10.21 -8.97
N ARG A 185 -2.54 9.15 -9.30
CA ARG A 185 -2.17 8.80 -10.69
C ARG A 185 -3.35 8.26 -11.48
N GLN A 186 -4.01 7.24 -10.98
CA GLN A 186 -5.17 6.60 -11.61
C GLN A 186 -6.27 7.61 -11.94
N GLN A 187 -6.50 8.62 -11.09
CA GLN A 187 -7.52 9.64 -11.31
C GLN A 187 -7.20 10.64 -12.43
N ARG A 188 -5.95 10.70 -12.90
CA ARG A 188 -5.55 11.46 -14.09
C ARG A 188 -5.78 10.67 -15.38
N MET A 189 -6.02 9.37 -15.26
CA MET A 189 -6.26 8.47 -16.37
C MET A 189 -7.76 8.36 -16.63
N THR A 190 -8.13 8.13 -17.89
CA THR A 190 -9.51 7.90 -18.29
C THR A 190 -9.82 6.41 -18.22
N ALA A 191 -10.97 6.06 -17.65
CA ALA A 191 -11.51 4.71 -17.67
C ALA A 191 -13.04 4.76 -17.82
N HIS A 192 -13.56 3.93 -18.71
CA HIS A 192 -14.97 3.74 -18.99
C HIS A 192 -15.47 2.36 -18.58
N THR A 193 -14.56 1.41 -18.37
CA THR A 193 -14.85 0.05 -17.93
C THR A 193 -14.09 -0.32 -16.65
N LEU A 194 -14.52 -1.39 -15.97
CA LEU A 194 -13.77 -1.89 -14.81
C LEU A 194 -12.41 -2.48 -15.22
N ASP A 195 -12.31 -3.05 -16.41
CA ASP A 195 -11.05 -3.58 -16.93
C ASP A 195 -10.04 -2.44 -17.17
N GLU A 196 -10.46 -1.34 -17.82
CA GLU A 196 -9.63 -0.14 -17.96
C GLU A 196 -9.26 0.47 -16.60
N LEU A 197 -10.17 0.43 -15.61
CA LEU A 197 -9.85 0.89 -14.26
C LEU A 197 -8.75 0.03 -13.63
N VAL A 198 -8.83 -1.29 -13.75
CA VAL A 198 -7.81 -2.20 -13.22
C VAL A 198 -6.48 -2.00 -13.93
N GLU A 199 -6.49 -1.85 -15.25
CA GLU A 199 -5.26 -1.59 -16.02
C GLU A 199 -4.64 -0.24 -15.62
N ASN A 200 -5.43 0.81 -15.45
CA ASN A 200 -4.94 2.10 -14.96
C ASN A 200 -4.34 2.01 -13.56
N VAL A 201 -4.89 1.18 -12.66
CA VAL A 201 -4.30 0.94 -11.34
C VAL A 201 -2.96 0.22 -11.47
N LYS A 202 -2.88 -0.79 -12.34
CA LYS A 202 -1.65 -1.55 -12.62
C LYS A 202 -0.57 -0.64 -13.20
N VAL A 203 -0.88 0.16 -14.23
CA VAL A 203 0.06 1.13 -14.80
C VAL A 203 0.49 2.15 -13.74
N ALA A 204 -0.43 2.68 -12.94
CA ALA A 204 -0.09 3.59 -11.85
C ALA A 204 0.85 2.96 -10.81
N PHE A 205 0.75 1.65 -10.59
CA PHE A 205 1.63 0.89 -9.71
C PHE A 205 3.00 0.65 -10.34
N ASP A 206 3.04 0.19 -11.59
CA ASP A 206 4.28 -0.07 -12.31
C ASP A 206 5.11 1.22 -12.51
N GLU A 207 4.44 2.36 -12.70
CA GLU A 207 5.09 3.67 -12.80
C GLU A 207 5.38 4.34 -11.44
N LEU A 208 5.07 3.69 -10.31
CA LEU A 208 5.38 4.25 -9.01
C LEU A 208 6.91 4.31 -8.84
N PRO A 209 7.49 5.50 -8.58
CA PRO A 209 8.93 5.63 -8.46
C PRO A 209 9.43 4.92 -7.20
N PRO A 210 10.52 4.14 -7.28
CA PRO A 210 11.11 3.48 -6.13
C PRO A 210 11.44 4.45 -5.00
N ALA A 211 11.94 5.65 -5.34
CA ALA A 211 12.22 6.70 -4.36
C ALA A 211 10.97 7.16 -3.59
N SER A 212 9.79 7.16 -4.21
CA SER A 212 8.53 7.48 -3.53
C SER A 212 8.11 6.36 -2.58
N LEU A 213 8.35 5.11 -2.95
CA LEU A 213 8.07 3.96 -2.12
C LEU A 213 8.99 3.92 -0.88
N ASP A 214 10.30 4.10 -1.07
CA ASP A 214 11.28 4.19 0.04
C ASP A 214 10.98 5.37 0.97
N ALA A 215 10.58 6.53 0.42
CA ALA A 215 10.12 7.64 1.23
C ALA A 215 8.91 7.28 2.10
N GLY A 216 8.03 6.40 1.61
CA GLY A 216 6.91 5.81 2.37
C GLY A 216 7.38 5.01 3.59
N PHE A 217 8.36 4.11 3.41
CA PHE A 217 8.96 3.32 4.51
C PHE A 217 9.61 4.20 5.56
N LEU A 218 10.34 5.24 5.14
CA LEU A 218 10.87 6.23 6.09
C LEU A 218 9.75 7.01 6.80
N THR A 219 8.58 7.19 6.17
CA THR A 219 7.45 7.85 6.85
C THR A 219 6.90 6.91 7.90
N LEU A 220 6.82 5.62 7.60
CA LEU A 220 6.35 4.62 8.55
C LEU A 220 7.25 4.56 9.79
N GLN A 221 8.57 4.56 9.64
CA GLN A 221 9.50 4.66 10.77
C GLN A 221 9.27 5.94 11.59
N CYS A 222 9.10 7.09 10.93
CA CYS A 222 8.74 8.33 11.62
C CYS A 222 7.43 8.23 12.41
N VAL A 223 6.40 7.64 11.80
CA VAL A 223 5.06 7.51 12.37
C VAL A 223 5.05 6.58 13.57
N MET A 224 5.83 5.50 13.54
CA MET A 224 5.98 4.61 14.69
C MET A 224 6.66 5.31 15.86
N ASP A 225 7.72 6.07 15.61
CA ASP A 225 8.40 6.90 16.62
C ASP A 225 7.45 7.96 17.21
N ASP A 226 6.75 8.71 16.35
CA ASP A 226 5.77 9.72 16.77
C ASP A 226 4.59 9.08 17.55
N CYS A 227 4.20 7.85 17.19
CA CYS A 227 3.15 7.12 17.89
C CYS A 227 3.57 6.71 19.30
N VAL A 228 4.81 6.23 19.48
CA VAL A 228 5.34 5.94 20.82
C VAL A 228 5.44 7.22 21.64
N ALA A 229 5.96 8.30 21.05
CA ALA A 229 6.04 9.61 21.70
C ALA A 229 4.67 10.18 22.11
N ALA A 230 3.61 9.87 21.35
CA ALA A 230 2.24 10.24 21.65
C ALA A 230 1.51 9.24 22.58
N GLY A 231 2.21 8.29 23.19
CA GLY A 231 1.60 7.29 24.07
C GLY A 231 0.62 6.37 23.34
N GLY A 232 0.90 6.04 22.07
CA GLY A 232 0.09 5.14 21.25
C GLY A 232 -1.12 5.80 20.57
N ASP A 233 -1.38 7.09 20.81
CA ASP A 233 -2.47 7.82 20.16
C ASP A 233 -2.17 8.08 18.66
N ASN A 234 -3.14 8.63 17.91
CA ASN A 234 -3.02 8.99 16.50
C ASN A 234 -3.26 10.49 16.24
N THR A 235 -3.20 11.32 17.28
CA THR A 235 -3.42 12.78 17.23
C THR A 235 -2.19 13.57 16.79
N PHE A 236 -1.05 12.91 16.60
CA PHE A 236 0.19 13.54 16.18
C PHE A 236 0.17 13.90 14.69
N LYS A 237 0.96 14.91 14.32
CA LYS A 237 1.18 15.29 12.93
C LYS A 237 2.37 14.52 12.40
N ILE A 238 2.23 13.91 11.22
CA ILE A 238 3.33 13.23 10.53
C ILE A 238 4.45 14.24 10.30
N ARG A 239 5.62 13.99 10.90
CA ARG A 239 6.79 14.86 10.75
C ARG A 239 7.32 14.84 9.31
N HIS A 240 7.71 16.02 8.83
CA HIS A 240 8.30 16.18 7.50
C HIS A 240 9.83 16.28 7.62
N MET A 241 10.56 15.31 7.07
CA MET A 241 12.04 15.27 7.13
C MET A 241 12.72 15.65 5.82
N SER A 242 12.01 16.33 4.89
CA SER A 242 12.59 16.81 3.63
C SER A 242 13.35 15.74 2.83
N LYS A 243 12.76 14.53 2.75
CA LYS A 243 13.38 13.31 2.19
C LYS A 243 13.96 13.52 0.80
N SER A 244 13.25 14.22 -0.07
CA SER A 244 13.74 14.52 -1.43
C SER A 244 15.03 15.34 -1.44
N LYS A 245 15.18 16.28 -0.48
CA LYS A 245 16.41 17.06 -0.32
C LYS A 245 17.56 16.17 0.16
N LEU A 246 17.31 15.36 1.20
CA LEU A 246 18.29 14.43 1.75
C LEU A 246 18.75 13.39 0.70
N ALA A 247 17.82 12.89 -0.13
CA ALA A 247 18.13 11.96 -1.20
C ALA A 247 19.05 12.59 -2.26
N ARG A 248 18.76 13.83 -2.68
CA ARG A 248 19.58 14.57 -3.65
C ARG A 248 20.99 14.85 -3.12
N GLU A 249 21.13 15.04 -1.82
CA GLU A 249 22.42 15.24 -1.15
C GLU A 249 23.16 13.92 -0.85
N GLY A 250 22.56 12.76 -1.14
CA GLY A 250 23.14 11.44 -0.81
C GLY A 250 23.15 11.13 0.69
N ARG A 251 22.34 11.84 1.49
CA ARG A 251 22.31 11.78 2.96
C ARG A 251 21.02 11.18 3.51
N LEU A 252 20.16 10.61 2.66
CA LEU A 252 18.92 9.98 3.11
C LEU A 252 19.25 8.71 3.91
N PRO A 253 18.89 8.63 5.20
CA PRO A 253 19.18 7.45 6.00
C PRO A 253 18.32 6.27 5.57
N ARG A 254 18.83 5.05 5.78
CA ARG A 254 18.02 3.83 5.68
C ARG A 254 17.16 3.63 6.93
N SER A 255 17.75 3.84 8.11
CA SER A 255 17.08 3.69 9.39
C SER A 255 17.04 5.01 10.14
N ILE A 256 15.88 5.35 10.68
CA ILE A 256 15.69 6.55 11.48
C ILE A 256 16.10 6.26 12.92
N LYS A 257 16.81 7.21 13.54
CA LYS A 257 17.13 7.16 14.96
C LYS A 257 15.88 7.48 15.79
N CYS A 258 15.63 6.65 16.78
CA CYS A 258 14.51 6.82 17.71
C CYS A 258 14.65 8.10 18.53
N SER A 259 13.52 8.69 18.89
CA SER A 259 13.47 9.80 19.85
C SER A 259 13.82 9.32 21.27
N ASP A 260 14.30 10.22 22.12
CA ASP A 260 14.62 9.90 23.52
C ASP A 260 13.40 9.33 24.27
N THR A 261 12.19 9.80 23.92
CA THR A 261 10.95 9.25 24.44
C THR A 261 10.79 7.79 24.07
N THR A 262 10.93 7.42 22.79
CA THR A 262 10.86 6.02 22.35
C THR A 262 11.92 5.15 23.02
N VAL A 263 13.14 5.68 23.19
CA VAL A 263 14.23 4.97 23.88
C VAL A 263 13.88 4.69 25.35
N SER A 264 13.17 5.60 26.03
CA SER A 264 12.75 5.38 27.42
C SER A 264 11.74 4.24 27.62
N PHE A 265 11.08 3.80 26.54
CA PHE A 265 10.18 2.64 26.57
C PHE A 265 10.88 1.31 26.28
N LEU A 266 12.13 1.33 25.83
CA LEU A 266 12.89 0.11 25.56
C LEU A 266 13.40 -0.50 26.89
N PRO A 267 13.46 -1.84 26.99
CA PRO A 267 14.10 -2.47 28.14
C PRO A 267 15.56 -2.01 28.24
N ALA A 268 16.03 -1.79 29.46
CA ALA A 268 17.45 -1.52 29.70
C ALA A 268 18.30 -2.70 29.16
N PRO A 269 19.47 -2.41 28.57
CA PRO A 269 20.34 -3.44 27.99
C PRO A 269 20.85 -4.44 29.02
#